data_AF-A2BN03-F1
#
_entry.id   AF-A2BN03-F1
#
_cell.length_a   1.000
_cell.length_b   1.000
_cell.length_c   1.000
_cell.angle_alpha   90.00
_cell.angle_beta   90.00
_cell.angle_gamma   90.00
#
_symmetry.space_group_name_H-M   'P 1'
#
loop_
_entity.id
_entity.type
_entity.pdbx_description
1 polymer ?
#
loop_
_entity_poly.entity_id
_entity_poly.type
_entity_poly.pdbx_seq_one_letter_code
_entity_poly.pdbx_strand_id
1 'polypeptide(L)'
;MEPGEIIVEALSRIRSACSESAARDLCEELEDILVVALDEAREYELSMAPRYLVAVEALADRLEAIANTLELRGAAKAGAELREAAQLLRRLSASSLPPGAD
;
A
#
# COMPACT_ATOMS: atom_id res chain seq x y z
N MET A 1 0.75 0.44 -17.24
CA MET A 1 0.87 1.28 -16.04
C MET A 1 2.22 0.96 -15.46
N GLU A 2 3.09 1.95 -15.40
CA GLU A 2 4.46 1.79 -14.90
C GLU A 2 4.46 1.58 -13.37
N PRO A 3 5.48 0.92 -12.80
CA PRO A 3 5.63 0.76 -11.35
C PRO A 3 5.42 2.05 -10.55
N GLY A 4 5.98 3.18 -11.03
CA GLY A 4 5.81 4.49 -10.40
C GLY A 4 4.36 5.00 -10.43
N GLU A 5 3.61 4.73 -11.52
CA GLU A 5 2.19 5.11 -11.62
C GLU A 5 1.33 4.31 -10.63
N ILE A 6 1.62 3.02 -10.43
CA ILE A 6 0.94 2.16 -9.45
C ILE A 6 1.15 2.70 -8.03
N ILE A 7 2.39 3.10 -7.69
CA ILE A 7 2.71 3.66 -6.38
C ILE A 7 1.96 4.98 -6.17
N VAL A 8 2.00 5.89 -7.15
CA VAL A 8 1.28 7.17 -7.07
C VAL A 8 -0.22 6.97 -6.89
N GLU A 9 -0.82 6.02 -7.62
CA GLU A 9 -2.25 5.74 -7.48
C GLU A 9 -2.59 5.11 -6.11
N ALA A 10 -1.77 4.18 -5.62
CA ALA A 10 -1.95 3.61 -4.29
C ALA A 10 -1.88 4.69 -3.20
N LEU A 11 -0.91 5.60 -3.27
CA LEU A 11 -0.78 6.72 -2.33
C LEU A 11 -1.98 7.67 -2.37
N SER A 12 -2.50 7.96 -3.57
CA SER A 12 -3.67 8.82 -3.74
C SER A 12 -4.89 8.25 -2.99
N ARG A 13 -5.10 6.94 -3.11
CA ARG A 13 -6.20 6.22 -2.42
C ARG A 13 -6.01 6.19 -0.91
N ILE A 14 -4.78 5.96 -0.44
CA ILE A 14 -4.50 5.98 1.00
C ILE A 14 -4.76 7.36 1.58
N ARG A 15 -4.28 8.44 0.93
CA ARG A 15 -4.54 9.81 1.39
C ARG A 15 -6.03 10.14 1.40
N SER A 16 -6.76 9.69 0.40
CA SER A 16 -8.22 9.88 0.34
C SER A 16 -8.90 9.18 1.52
N ALA A 17 -8.56 7.92 1.81
CA ALA A 17 -9.09 7.18 2.95
C ALA A 17 -8.76 7.87 4.29
N CYS A 18 -7.52 8.33 4.44
CA CYS A 18 -7.03 8.99 5.65
C CYS A 18 -7.60 10.39 5.87
N SER A 19 -8.24 11.00 4.85
CA SER A 19 -8.97 12.25 5.01
C SER A 19 -10.31 12.07 5.73
N GLU A 20 -10.82 10.85 5.83
CA GLU A 20 -12.01 10.54 6.62
C GLU A 20 -11.70 10.51 8.11
N SER A 21 -12.47 11.26 8.91
CA SER A 21 -12.26 11.35 10.37
C SER A 21 -12.22 10.00 11.08
N ALA A 22 -13.03 9.02 10.62
CA ALA A 22 -13.08 7.68 11.19
C ALA A 22 -11.82 6.83 10.90
N ALA A 23 -11.00 7.24 9.94
CA ALA A 23 -9.77 6.56 9.54
C ALA A 23 -8.50 7.23 10.06
N ARG A 24 -8.59 8.45 10.58
CA ARG A 24 -7.43 9.27 10.94
C ARG A 24 -6.49 8.59 11.93
N ASP A 25 -7.00 8.08 13.05
CA ASP A 25 -6.19 7.42 14.08
C ASP A 25 -5.48 6.16 13.55
N LEU A 26 -6.15 5.42 12.66
CA LEU A 26 -5.58 4.20 12.06
C LEU A 26 -4.59 4.52 10.92
N CYS A 27 -4.71 5.70 10.34
CA CYS A 27 -3.81 6.20 9.31
C CYS A 27 -2.53 6.82 9.86
N GLU A 28 -2.53 7.33 11.09
CA GLU A 28 -1.28 7.73 11.77
C GLU A 28 -0.30 6.56 11.86
N GLU A 29 -0.79 5.34 12.11
CA GLU A 29 0.03 4.12 12.08
C GLU A 29 0.58 3.78 10.67
N LEU A 30 -0.07 4.25 9.61
CA LEU A 30 0.36 4.01 8.22
C LEU A 30 1.45 4.97 7.78
N GLU A 31 1.55 6.16 8.39
CA GLU A 31 2.46 7.22 7.93
C GLU A 31 3.92 6.77 8.03
N ASP A 32 4.31 6.15 9.15
CA ASP A 32 5.66 5.60 9.35
C ASP A 32 5.97 4.47 8.35
N ILE A 33 5.00 3.58 8.09
CA ILE A 33 5.17 2.45 7.18
C ILE A 33 5.27 2.94 5.73
N LEU A 34 4.48 3.94 5.36
CA LEU A 34 4.50 4.57 4.05
C LEU A 34 5.82 5.31 3.80
N VAL A 35 6.35 6.02 4.79
CA VAL A 35 7.65 6.68 4.66
C VAL A 35 8.74 5.65 4.41
N VAL A 36 8.79 4.56 5.17
CA VAL A 36 9.79 3.49 4.97
C VAL A 36 9.61 2.82 3.60
N ALA A 37 8.38 2.45 3.23
CA ALA A 37 8.10 1.80 1.95
C ALA A 37 8.41 2.71 0.75
N LEU A 38 8.21 4.03 0.88
CA LEU A 38 8.52 5.00 -0.16
C LEU A 38 10.00 5.35 -0.24
N ASP A 39 10.71 5.38 0.89
CA ASP A 39 12.16 5.58 0.90
C ASP A 39 12.86 4.36 0.29
N GLU A 40 12.37 3.15 0.60
CA GLU A 40 12.81 1.91 -0.05
C GLU A 40 12.40 1.85 -1.54
N ALA A 41 11.21 2.34 -1.91
CA ALA A 41 10.80 2.47 -3.32
C ALA A 41 11.67 3.47 -4.10
N ARG A 42 12.14 4.52 -3.44
CA ARG A 42 13.04 5.50 -4.02
C ARG A 42 14.46 4.95 -4.15
N GLU A 43 14.90 4.10 -3.22
CA GLU A 43 16.10 3.27 -3.39
C GLU A 43 15.93 2.19 -4.48
N TYR A 44 14.70 1.80 -4.83
CA TYR A 44 14.39 0.83 -5.89
C TYR A 44 14.75 1.34 -7.30
N GLU A 45 14.71 2.65 -7.55
CA GLU A 45 15.30 3.22 -8.77
C GLU A 45 16.83 3.04 -8.81
N LEU A 46 17.46 2.75 -7.67
CA LEU A 46 18.91 2.67 -7.51
C LEU A 46 19.43 1.22 -7.36
N SER A 47 18.63 0.24 -6.90
CA SER A 47 19.02 -1.17 -6.90
C SER A 47 17.82 -2.14 -6.84
N MET A 48 17.72 -3.09 -7.78
CA MET A 48 16.68 -4.14 -7.78
C MET A 48 16.88 -5.16 -6.64
N ALA A 49 16.55 -4.80 -5.41
CA ALA A 49 16.72 -5.67 -4.24
C ALA A 49 15.41 -6.40 -3.84
N PRO A 50 15.43 -7.72 -3.58
CA PRO A 50 14.26 -8.52 -3.17
C PRO A 50 13.54 -8.05 -1.90
N ARG A 51 14.21 -7.27 -1.04
CA ARG A 51 13.65 -6.78 0.23
C ARG A 51 12.47 -5.83 0.03
N TYR A 52 12.46 -5.11 -1.09
CA TYR A 52 11.40 -4.18 -1.45
C TYR A 52 10.05 -4.87 -1.64
N LEU A 53 10.02 -6.02 -2.34
CA LEU A 53 8.77 -6.76 -2.60
C LEU A 53 8.14 -7.23 -1.29
N VAL A 54 8.97 -7.66 -0.34
CA VAL A 54 8.55 -8.06 1.00
C VAL A 54 7.96 -6.87 1.78
N ALA A 55 8.57 -5.68 1.70
CA ALA A 55 8.06 -4.48 2.34
C ALA A 55 6.71 -4.01 1.74
N VAL A 56 6.59 -4.08 0.40
CA VAL A 56 5.36 -3.75 -0.33
C VAL A 56 4.22 -4.72 0.01
N GLU A 57 4.50 -6.02 0.10
CA GLU A 57 3.52 -7.03 0.52
C GLU A 57 3.09 -6.85 1.97
N ALA A 58 4.03 -6.59 2.88
CA ALA A 58 3.72 -6.32 4.28
C ALA A 58 2.85 -5.06 4.43
N LEU A 59 3.11 -4.02 3.64
CA LEU A 59 2.27 -2.81 3.57
C LEU A 59 0.87 -3.15 3.04
N ALA A 60 0.76 -3.95 1.97
CA ALA A 60 -0.53 -4.36 1.43
C ALA A 60 -1.37 -5.14 2.45
N ASP A 61 -0.77 -6.08 3.19
CA ASP A 61 -1.46 -6.82 4.25
C ASP A 61 -1.92 -5.89 5.38
N ARG A 62 -1.10 -4.91 5.77
CA ARG A 62 -1.46 -3.93 6.80
C ARG A 62 -2.62 -3.04 6.37
N LEU A 63 -2.60 -2.56 5.13
CA LEU A 63 -3.70 -1.78 4.54
C LEU A 63 -5.02 -2.57 4.54
N GLU A 64 -4.96 -3.86 4.22
CA GLU A 64 -6.15 -4.73 4.22
C GLU A 64 -6.70 -4.98 5.63
N ALA A 65 -5.82 -5.15 6.63
CA ALA A 65 -6.23 -5.25 8.03
C ALA A 65 -6.92 -3.96 8.53
N ILE A 66 -6.39 -2.80 8.15
CA ILE A 66 -7.00 -1.50 8.50
C ILE A 66 -8.32 -1.31 7.75
N ALA A 67 -8.38 -1.67 6.46
CA ALA A 67 -9.61 -1.61 5.67
C ALA A 67 -10.76 -2.39 6.33
N ASN A 68 -10.49 -3.63 6.76
CA ASN A 68 -11.46 -4.44 7.49
C ASN A 68 -11.90 -3.77 8.80
N THR A 69 -10.97 -3.16 9.54
CA THR A 69 -11.28 -2.44 10.78
C THR A 69 -12.17 -1.23 10.51
N LEU A 70 -11.91 -0.46 9.44
CA LEU A 70 -12.71 0.69 9.06
C LEU A 70 -14.13 0.31 8.64
N GLU A 71 -14.28 -0.75 7.85
CA GLU A 71 -15.59 -1.25 7.44
C GLU A 71 -16.43 -1.69 8.64
N LEU A 72 -15.83 -2.39 9.61
CA LEU A 72 -16.50 -2.76 10.86
C LEU A 72 -16.93 -1.54 11.71
N ARG A 73 -16.23 -0.42 11.59
CA ARG A 73 -16.53 0.85 12.26
C ARG A 73 -17.50 1.75 11.47
N GLY A 74 -18.00 1.28 10.32
CA GLY A 74 -18.94 2.02 9.47
C GLY A 74 -18.30 2.99 8.48
N ALA A 75 -16.96 3.00 8.38
CA ALA A 75 -16.20 3.79 7.41
C ALA A 75 -15.94 3.00 6.12
N ALA A 76 -17.03 2.52 5.49
CA ALA A 76 -16.94 1.57 4.38
C ALA A 76 -16.21 2.13 3.14
N LYS A 77 -16.34 3.44 2.88
CA LYS A 77 -15.66 4.08 1.75
C LYS A 77 -14.15 4.15 1.95
N ALA A 78 -13.69 4.65 3.11
CA ALA A 78 -12.27 4.63 3.45
C ALA A 78 -11.69 3.21 3.44
N GLY A 79 -12.45 2.22 3.94
CA GLY A 79 -12.06 0.81 3.86
C GLY A 79 -11.84 0.32 2.43
N ALA A 80 -12.80 0.59 1.52
CA ALA A 80 -12.68 0.23 0.12
C ALA A 80 -11.44 0.88 -0.56
N GLU A 81 -11.18 2.16 -0.28
CA GLU A 81 -10.03 2.87 -0.83
C GLU A 81 -8.68 2.27 -0.38
N LEU A 82 -8.54 1.91 0.90
CA LEU A 82 -7.34 1.22 1.40
C LEU A 82 -7.17 -0.17 0.79
N ARG A 83 -8.28 -0.88 0.57
CA ARG A 83 -8.28 -2.21 -0.04
C ARG A 83 -7.85 -2.15 -1.51
N GLU A 84 -8.30 -1.13 -2.25
CA GLU A 84 -7.85 -0.87 -3.62
C GLU A 84 -6.36 -0.50 -3.67
N ALA A 85 -5.87 0.29 -2.71
CA ALA A 85 -4.44 0.58 -2.57
C ALA A 85 -3.61 -0.69 -2.32
N ALA A 86 -4.06 -1.57 -1.42
CA ALA A 86 -3.41 -2.86 -1.17
C ALA A 86 -3.33 -3.73 -2.44
N GLN A 87 -4.42 -3.81 -3.23
CA GLN A 87 -4.44 -4.56 -4.47
C GLN A 87 -3.48 -4.00 -5.52
N LEU A 88 -3.36 -2.67 -5.63
CA LEU A 88 -2.39 -2.03 -6.51
C LEU A 88 -0.94 -2.39 -6.12
N LEU A 89 -0.62 -2.33 -4.82
CA LEU A 89 0.69 -2.71 -4.31
C LEU A 89 1.01 -4.20 -4.55
N ARG A 90 0.04 -5.11 -4.39
CA ARG A 90 0.25 -6.53 -4.72
C ARG A 90 0.53 -6.76 -6.21
N ARG A 91 -0.09 -5.99 -7.11
CA ARG A 91 0.21 -6.06 -8.55
C ARG A 91 1.63 -5.64 -8.87
N LEU A 92 2.16 -4.68 -8.11
CA LEU A 92 3.56 -4.28 -8.20
C LEU A 92 4.47 -5.47 -7.89
N SER A 93 4.19 -6.20 -6.80
CA SER A 93 4.97 -7.38 -6.43
C SER A 93 4.92 -8.47 -7.50
N ALA A 94 3.71 -8.81 -7.97
CA ALA A 94 3.50 -9.86 -8.98
C ALA A 94 4.15 -9.56 -10.34
N SER A 95 4.22 -8.29 -10.74
CA SER A 95 4.84 -7.88 -12.01
C SER A 95 6.38 -7.85 -11.96
N SER A 96 6.95 -7.95 -10.75
CA SER A 96 8.39 -7.90 -10.49
C SER A 96 9.03 -9.29 -10.41
N LEU A 97 8.23 -10.35 -10.30
CA LEU A 97 8.72 -11.72 -10.25
C LEU A 97 9.11 -12.19 -11.67
N PRO A 98 10.31 -12.76 -11.87
CA PRO A 98 10.62 -13.41 -13.13
C PRO A 98 9.68 -14.62 -13.32
N PRO A 99 9.22 -14.90 -14.56
CA PRO A 99 8.39 -16.07 -14.81
C PRO A 99 9.13 -17.35 -14.40
N GLY A 100 8.56 -18.12 -13.47
CA GLY A 100 9.07 -19.43 -13.03
C GLY A 100 9.66 -19.51 -11.61
N ALA A 101 9.28 -18.62 -10.69
CA ALA A 101 9.72 -18.65 -9.28
C ALA A 101 8.84 -19.52 -8.35
N ASP A 102 7.99 -20.41 -8.88
CA ASP A 102 7.21 -21.41 -8.13
C ASP A 102 7.97 -22.75 -7.97
#